data_AF-A0A9W8XIA0-F1
#
_entry.id   AF-A0A9W8XIA0-F1
#
_cell.length_a   1.000
_cell.length_b   1.000
_cell.length_c   1.000
_cell.angle_alpha   90.00
_cell.angle_beta   90.00
_cell.angle_gamma   90.00
#
_symmetry.space_group_name_H-M   'P 1'
#
loop_
_entity.id
_entity.type
_entity.pdbx_description
1 polymer ?
#
loop_
_entity_poly.entity_id
_entity_poly.type
_entity_poly.pdbx_seq_one_letter_code
_entity_poly.pdbx_strand_id
1 'polypeptide(L)'
;MSQIHPQATRGFHAANLYDAHRPSYPSHAISSLLSRIRVAGVRGARLVELGAGTGKFTSLLSARPERYEIVAGEPHEEMRGVLEGKSLRGVKVIGDRAESLESVDRDWAEVNAPIDHTPTTPYEARLKAIIRSLPNPINLYRELKWKDVLRPEQQQLFEWPLKEEELSNETALSRESIWERFATMSQVSSLKGIETQAMKNQVYEALSGDDVEEDAQGNIKWHGRTMTYATAQFFAGTKDRKPAFLDYATGESNLLPATKQKIPLNDIRTLNPQPTLLSQGFQLAAFPSTITEQAFLPNTQAGPSTLNEITTYYHECESLVANLTGATTVHAFHHRYRQQKNPPALDAEKIKTYPTTPVPDIHIDNDSTTAHAHLTRILPPLEASHWESRHWAIINVWSPLAQVHQMPLAVLDPSSTPIHATSLAEPVYTRGNYKSHIRGVRWHPEYKFYYASAMGKGEALLFVDYDSERRWRLGGVAHGAVQEVKTESKVDVPLRRSLEVRCLVLYD
;
A
#
# COMPACT_ATOMS: atom_id res chain seq x y z
N MET A 1 -41.30 3.29 -11.92
CA MET A 1 -39.98 3.75 -12.39
C MET A 1 -39.59 4.96 -11.56
N SER A 2 -38.49 4.91 -10.79
CA SER A 2 -38.02 6.05 -10.00
C SER A 2 -37.15 6.97 -10.86
N GLN A 3 -37.47 8.26 -10.88
CA GLN A 3 -36.75 9.26 -11.67
C GLN A 3 -35.33 9.51 -11.14
N ILE A 4 -34.43 9.97 -12.01
CA ILE A 4 -33.11 10.48 -11.64
C ILE A 4 -33.31 11.68 -10.70
N HIS A 5 -32.46 11.82 -9.68
CA HIS A 5 -32.60 12.91 -8.71
C HIS A 5 -32.42 14.28 -9.41
N PRO A 6 -33.31 15.28 -9.22
CA PRO A 6 -33.29 16.53 -9.99
C PRO A 6 -31.98 17.34 -9.91
N GLN A 7 -31.20 17.17 -8.83
CA GLN A 7 -29.87 17.80 -8.73
C GLN A 7 -28.85 17.16 -9.70
N ALA A 8 -28.89 15.85 -9.92
CA ALA A 8 -28.01 15.16 -10.86
C ALA A 8 -28.34 15.56 -12.30
N THR A 9 -29.63 15.60 -12.66
CA THR A 9 -30.11 16.08 -13.97
C THR A 9 -29.68 17.51 -14.28
N ARG A 10 -29.57 18.39 -13.26
CA ARG A 10 -29.10 19.77 -13.44
C ARG A 10 -27.58 19.88 -13.47
N GLY A 11 -26.87 19.14 -12.62
CA GLY A 11 -25.42 19.23 -12.49
C GLY A 11 -24.64 18.65 -13.67
N PHE A 12 -25.23 17.70 -14.40
CA PHE A 12 -24.59 16.93 -15.47
C PHE A 12 -25.07 17.26 -16.90
N HIS A 13 -25.85 18.34 -17.07
CA HIS A 13 -26.31 18.91 -18.36
C HIS A 13 -25.17 19.56 -19.20
N ALA A 14 -23.91 19.33 -18.85
CA ALA A 14 -22.73 19.89 -19.52
C ALA A 14 -21.79 18.77 -19.99
N ALA A 15 -22.36 17.67 -20.51
CA ALA A 15 -21.63 16.43 -20.78
C ALA A 15 -20.39 16.61 -21.67
N ASN A 16 -20.45 17.46 -22.71
CA ASN A 16 -19.29 17.73 -23.58
C ASN A 16 -18.16 18.49 -22.85
N LEU A 17 -18.50 19.48 -22.01
CA LEU A 17 -17.52 20.19 -21.17
C LEU A 17 -16.93 19.26 -20.10
N TYR A 18 -17.75 18.38 -19.52
CA TYR A 18 -17.28 17.33 -18.63
C TYR A 18 -16.28 16.41 -19.35
N ASP A 19 -16.59 15.96 -20.57
CA ASP A 19 -15.70 15.06 -21.29
C ASP A 19 -14.40 15.72 -21.74
N ALA A 20 -14.43 16.99 -22.12
CA ALA A 20 -13.23 17.73 -22.48
C ALA A 20 -12.31 17.97 -21.27
N HIS A 21 -12.84 18.47 -20.15
CA HIS A 21 -12.00 19.10 -19.11
C HIS A 21 -11.92 18.33 -17.78
N ARG A 22 -12.82 17.39 -17.48
CA ARG A 22 -12.69 16.55 -16.26
C ARG A 22 -11.42 15.70 -16.36
N PRO A 23 -10.59 15.58 -15.30
CA PRO A 23 -9.37 14.77 -15.37
C PRO A 23 -9.68 13.32 -15.79
N SER A 24 -8.79 12.74 -16.61
CA SER A 24 -8.79 11.29 -16.84
C SER A 24 -8.04 10.57 -15.72
N TYR A 25 -8.17 9.26 -15.66
CA TYR A 25 -7.55 8.41 -14.63
C TYR A 25 -6.10 8.10 -14.97
N PRO A 26 -5.16 8.14 -14.01
CA PRO A 26 -3.77 7.73 -14.25
C PRO A 26 -3.67 6.26 -14.65
N SER A 27 -2.84 5.95 -15.66
CA SER A 27 -2.68 4.59 -16.20
C SER A 27 -2.23 3.55 -15.16
N HIS A 28 -1.45 3.97 -14.16
CA HIS A 28 -1.04 3.12 -13.04
C HIS A 28 -2.21 2.82 -12.08
N ALA A 29 -3.14 3.75 -11.87
CA ALA A 29 -4.34 3.53 -11.06
C ALA A 29 -5.28 2.53 -11.71
N ILE A 30 -5.47 2.64 -13.03
CA ILE A 30 -6.17 1.63 -13.83
C ILE A 30 -5.50 0.26 -13.68
N SER A 31 -4.18 0.20 -13.86
CA SER A 31 -3.43 -1.05 -13.81
C SER A 31 -3.50 -1.72 -12.43
N SER A 32 -3.41 -0.94 -11.35
CA SER A 32 -3.53 -1.46 -9.99
C SER A 32 -4.94 -1.95 -9.70
N LEU A 33 -5.98 -1.18 -10.04
CA LEU A 33 -7.38 -1.61 -9.92
C LEU A 33 -7.64 -2.93 -10.65
N LEU A 34 -7.23 -3.04 -11.92
CA LEU A 34 -7.39 -4.25 -12.73
C LEU A 34 -6.61 -5.45 -12.17
N SER A 35 -5.45 -5.21 -11.55
CA SER A 35 -4.69 -6.25 -10.84
C SER A 35 -5.41 -6.70 -9.57
N ARG A 36 -5.94 -5.76 -8.78
CA ARG A 36 -6.66 -6.03 -7.52
C ARG A 36 -7.97 -6.77 -7.72
N ILE A 37 -8.73 -6.46 -8.78
CA ILE A 37 -9.91 -7.22 -9.21
C ILE A 37 -9.56 -8.43 -10.10
N ARG A 38 -8.26 -8.68 -10.34
CA ARG A 38 -7.68 -9.87 -10.99
C ARG A 38 -8.11 -10.10 -12.44
N VAL A 39 -8.30 -9.01 -13.19
CA VAL A 39 -8.57 -9.05 -14.64
C VAL A 39 -7.39 -8.55 -15.49
N ALA A 40 -6.34 -8.00 -14.88
CA ALA A 40 -5.09 -7.67 -15.57
C ALA A 40 -4.51 -8.92 -16.26
N GLY A 41 -4.18 -8.83 -17.54
CA GLY A 41 -3.74 -9.96 -18.37
C GLY A 41 -4.83 -10.97 -18.76
N VAL A 42 -6.04 -10.91 -18.19
CA VAL A 42 -7.14 -11.84 -18.49
C VAL A 42 -7.86 -11.43 -19.77
N ARG A 43 -7.47 -12.05 -20.88
CA ARG A 43 -8.03 -11.75 -22.20
C ARG A 43 -9.53 -12.06 -22.26
N GLY A 44 -10.34 -11.10 -22.72
CA GLY A 44 -11.79 -11.26 -22.83
C GLY A 44 -12.56 -11.25 -21.50
N ALA A 45 -11.96 -10.76 -20.41
CA ALA A 45 -12.69 -10.63 -19.15
C ALA A 45 -13.93 -9.73 -19.32
N ARG A 46 -15.03 -10.12 -18.68
CA ARG A 46 -16.32 -9.43 -18.72
C ARG A 46 -16.41 -8.45 -17.55
N LEU A 47 -16.61 -7.17 -17.84
CA LEU A 47 -16.66 -6.07 -16.87
C LEU A 47 -18.01 -5.38 -16.89
N VAL A 48 -18.45 -4.89 -15.74
CA VAL A 48 -19.59 -3.99 -15.60
C VAL A 48 -19.10 -2.70 -14.95
N GLU A 49 -19.39 -1.56 -15.58
CA GLU A 49 -19.07 -0.22 -15.09
C GLU A 49 -20.40 0.51 -14.82
N LEU A 50 -20.61 0.97 -13.59
CA LEU A 50 -21.83 1.68 -13.18
C LEU A 50 -21.52 3.16 -12.95
N GLY A 51 -22.39 4.04 -13.46
CA GLY A 51 -22.13 5.48 -13.46
C GLY A 51 -20.98 5.86 -14.41
N ALA A 52 -20.96 5.26 -15.60
CA ALA A 52 -19.87 5.43 -16.57
C ALA A 52 -19.70 6.89 -17.05
N GLY A 53 -20.72 7.74 -16.88
CA GLY A 53 -20.71 9.13 -17.31
C GLY A 53 -20.43 9.24 -18.82
N THR A 54 -19.49 10.12 -19.18
CA THR A 54 -18.99 10.26 -20.56
C THR A 54 -18.04 9.13 -20.98
N GLY A 55 -17.83 8.12 -20.13
CA GLY A 55 -16.98 6.95 -20.38
C GLY A 55 -15.48 7.23 -20.35
N LYS A 56 -15.02 8.14 -19.49
CA LYS A 56 -13.58 8.40 -19.28
C LYS A 56 -12.83 7.16 -18.79
N PHE A 57 -13.42 6.40 -17.86
CA PHE A 57 -12.87 5.12 -17.40
C PHE A 57 -13.10 4.02 -18.45
N THR A 58 -14.32 3.90 -18.99
CA THR A 58 -14.66 2.97 -20.09
C THR A 58 -13.69 3.01 -21.28
N SER A 59 -13.27 4.22 -21.69
CA SER A 59 -12.33 4.42 -22.81
C SER A 59 -10.97 3.77 -22.52
N LEU A 60 -10.48 3.90 -21.29
CA LEU A 60 -9.21 3.30 -20.84
C LEU A 60 -9.31 1.78 -20.76
N LEU A 61 -10.46 1.24 -20.34
CA LEU A 61 -10.74 -0.19 -20.32
C LEU A 61 -10.84 -0.80 -21.73
N SER A 62 -11.53 -0.14 -22.66
CA SER A 62 -11.69 -0.59 -24.06
C SER A 62 -10.36 -0.62 -24.84
N ALA A 63 -9.47 0.33 -24.54
CA ALA A 63 -8.14 0.43 -25.14
C ALA A 63 -7.16 -0.69 -24.72
N ARG A 64 -7.48 -1.47 -23.67
CA ARG A 64 -6.61 -2.52 -23.14
C ARG A 64 -6.28 -3.63 -24.15
N PRO A 65 -5.02 -4.15 -24.17
CA PRO A 65 -4.65 -5.30 -25.00
C PRO A 65 -5.39 -6.59 -24.62
N GLU A 66 -5.89 -6.70 -23.38
CA GLU A 66 -6.76 -7.79 -22.91
C GLU A 66 -8.09 -7.90 -23.69
N ARG A 67 -8.55 -6.83 -24.35
CA ARG A 67 -9.84 -6.78 -25.08
C ARG A 67 -11.03 -7.22 -24.20
N TYR A 68 -11.26 -6.49 -23.12
CA TYR A 68 -12.40 -6.72 -22.24
C TYR A 68 -13.74 -6.56 -22.95
N GLU A 69 -14.75 -7.31 -22.49
CA GLU A 69 -16.15 -7.13 -22.84
C GLU A 69 -16.82 -6.31 -21.74
N ILE A 70 -17.25 -5.08 -22.04
CA ILE A 70 -17.65 -4.10 -21.03
C ILE A 70 -19.14 -3.77 -21.19
N VAL A 71 -19.90 -3.82 -20.10
CA VAL A 71 -21.24 -3.21 -20.04
C VAL A 71 -21.16 -1.94 -19.20
N ALA A 72 -21.41 -0.80 -19.82
CA ALA A 72 -21.32 0.52 -19.20
C ALA A 72 -22.72 1.10 -18.96
N GLY A 73 -23.13 1.20 -17.70
CA GLY A 73 -24.41 1.79 -17.29
C GLY A 73 -24.27 3.26 -16.96
N GLU A 74 -25.04 4.10 -17.65
CA GLU A 74 -25.14 5.54 -17.36
C GLU A 74 -26.61 6.01 -17.52
N PRO A 75 -27.32 6.37 -16.44
CA PRO A 75 -28.72 6.78 -16.55
C PRO A 75 -28.91 8.17 -17.17
N HIS A 76 -27.96 9.11 -17.04
CA HIS A 76 -28.09 10.46 -17.57
C HIS A 76 -27.92 10.52 -19.09
N GLU A 77 -28.96 10.92 -19.81
CA GLU A 77 -29.03 10.83 -21.27
C GLU A 77 -27.89 11.55 -22.00
N GLU A 78 -27.57 12.80 -21.65
CA GLU A 78 -26.47 13.52 -22.32
C GLU A 78 -25.09 12.88 -22.07
N MET A 79 -24.83 12.40 -20.85
CA MET A 79 -23.57 11.75 -20.51
C MET A 79 -23.42 10.44 -21.27
N ARG A 80 -24.49 9.64 -21.28
CA ARG A 80 -24.60 8.40 -22.04
C ARG A 80 -24.42 8.65 -23.55
N GLY A 81 -25.03 9.69 -24.11
CA GLY A 81 -24.90 10.05 -25.52
C GLY A 81 -23.46 10.39 -25.92
N VAL A 82 -22.68 11.06 -25.04
CA VAL A 82 -21.24 11.27 -25.26
C VAL A 82 -20.46 9.96 -25.24
N LEU A 83 -20.80 9.01 -24.35
CA LEU A 83 -20.17 7.70 -24.30
C LEU A 83 -20.53 6.82 -25.52
N GLU A 84 -21.79 6.79 -25.92
CA GLU A 84 -22.27 6.09 -27.12
C GLU A 84 -21.59 6.63 -28.39
N GLY A 85 -21.47 7.96 -28.51
CA GLY A 85 -20.79 8.63 -29.62
C GLY A 85 -19.33 8.20 -29.82
N LYS A 86 -18.63 7.74 -28.76
CA LYS A 86 -17.24 7.25 -28.85
C LYS A 86 -17.11 5.90 -29.55
N SER A 87 -18.19 5.15 -29.77
CA SER A 87 -18.20 3.87 -30.51
C SER A 87 -17.11 2.88 -30.05
N LEU A 88 -16.91 2.78 -28.73
CA LEU A 88 -15.79 2.04 -28.13
C LEU A 88 -15.87 0.52 -28.39
N ARG A 89 -14.73 -0.06 -28.75
CA ARG A 89 -14.62 -1.50 -29.07
C ARG A 89 -14.93 -2.36 -27.83
N GLY A 90 -15.85 -3.30 -27.98
CA GLY A 90 -16.21 -4.25 -26.92
C GLY A 90 -17.06 -3.65 -25.80
N VAL A 91 -17.59 -2.44 -25.98
CA VAL A 91 -18.44 -1.75 -25.00
C VAL A 91 -19.90 -1.83 -25.44
N LYS A 92 -20.78 -2.26 -24.54
CA LYS A 92 -22.24 -2.09 -24.64
C LYS A 92 -22.65 -1.03 -23.63
N VAL A 93 -23.23 0.07 -24.10
CA VAL A 93 -23.78 1.12 -23.23
C VAL A 93 -25.25 0.80 -22.91
N ILE A 94 -25.69 1.07 -21.68
CA ILE A 94 -27.09 0.93 -21.24
C ILE A 94 -27.54 2.15 -20.44
N GLY A 95 -28.83 2.51 -20.58
CA GLY A 95 -29.46 3.63 -19.87
C GLY A 95 -29.98 3.31 -18.47
N ASP A 96 -29.66 2.14 -17.93
CA ASP A 96 -30.11 1.70 -16.62
C ASP A 96 -29.40 2.44 -15.49
N ARG A 97 -30.12 2.65 -14.39
CA ARG A 97 -29.51 3.11 -13.15
C ARG A 97 -28.78 1.96 -12.46
N ALA A 98 -27.77 2.29 -11.66
CA ALA A 98 -27.07 1.29 -10.84
C ALA A 98 -28.02 0.46 -9.95
N GLU A 99 -29.09 1.05 -9.43
CA GLU A 99 -30.07 0.37 -8.56
C GLU A 99 -31.15 -0.42 -9.33
N SER A 100 -31.11 -0.42 -10.67
CA SER A 100 -32.09 -1.08 -11.54
C SER A 100 -31.57 -2.36 -12.21
N LEU A 101 -30.29 -2.70 -11.99
CA LEU A 101 -29.71 -3.96 -12.44
C LEU A 101 -30.07 -5.08 -11.46
N GLU A 102 -30.87 -6.04 -11.90
CA GLU A 102 -31.24 -7.25 -11.14
C GLU A 102 -30.02 -8.19 -10.93
N SER A 103 -29.09 -7.79 -10.06
CA SER A 103 -28.06 -8.63 -9.40
C SER A 103 -27.01 -7.86 -8.58
N VAL A 104 -27.06 -6.52 -8.49
CA VAL A 104 -26.01 -5.73 -7.82
C VAL A 104 -26.61 -4.84 -6.71
N ASP A 105 -26.11 -5.03 -5.49
CA ASP A 105 -26.53 -4.25 -4.31
C ASP A 105 -25.76 -2.91 -4.20
N ARG A 106 -26.28 -1.99 -3.36
CA ARG A 106 -26.43 -0.57 -3.72
C ARG A 106 -25.31 0.43 -3.38
N ASP A 107 -25.49 1.60 -4.03
CA ASP A 107 -24.98 2.96 -3.80
C ASP A 107 -23.54 3.32 -4.26
N TRP A 108 -23.45 4.42 -5.02
CA TRP A 108 -22.26 4.89 -5.75
C TRP A 108 -21.88 6.33 -5.36
N ALA A 109 -20.60 6.68 -5.51
CA ALA A 109 -20.04 7.95 -5.07
C ALA A 109 -19.18 8.67 -6.14
N GLU A 110 -19.17 10.01 -6.08
CA GLU A 110 -18.34 10.86 -6.95
C GLU A 110 -16.84 10.81 -6.61
N VAL A 111 -15.96 11.17 -7.55
CA VAL A 111 -14.56 11.48 -7.21
C VAL A 111 -14.43 12.94 -6.81
N ASN A 112 -14.22 13.16 -5.50
CA ASN A 112 -13.82 14.42 -4.85
C ASN A 112 -12.89 14.06 -3.67
N ALA A 113 -12.01 14.95 -3.21
CA ALA A 113 -11.21 14.66 -2.00
C ALA A 113 -12.10 14.60 -0.74
N PRO A 114 -11.81 13.71 0.24
CA PRO A 114 -12.56 13.66 1.49
C PRO A 114 -12.32 14.91 2.35
N ILE A 115 -13.22 15.23 3.29
CA ILE A 115 -13.18 16.51 4.01
C ILE A 115 -11.93 16.69 4.89
N ASP A 116 -11.36 15.59 5.38
CA ASP A 116 -10.16 15.48 6.20
C ASP A 116 -8.84 15.49 5.39
N HIS A 117 -8.92 15.45 4.05
CA HIS A 117 -7.75 15.43 3.19
C HIS A 117 -6.88 16.69 3.34
N THR A 118 -5.61 16.47 3.71
CA THR A 118 -4.56 17.50 3.73
C THR A 118 -4.13 17.88 2.30
N PRO A 119 -4.26 19.16 1.89
CA PRO A 119 -3.76 19.63 0.59
C PRO A 119 -2.24 19.52 0.49
N THR A 120 -1.70 19.39 -0.72
CA THR A 120 -0.25 19.25 -0.93
C THR A 120 0.46 20.60 -0.77
N THR A 121 -0.18 21.66 -1.24
CA THR A 121 0.36 23.03 -1.23
C THR A 121 -0.62 24.03 -0.62
N PRO A 122 -0.17 25.25 -0.22
CA PRO A 122 -1.07 26.25 0.35
C PRO A 122 -2.05 26.81 -0.70
N TYR A 123 -1.68 26.92 -1.98
CA TYR A 123 -2.62 27.29 -3.05
C TYR A 123 -3.70 26.21 -3.28
N GLU A 124 -3.36 24.92 -3.23
CA GLU A 124 -4.36 23.85 -3.24
C GLU A 124 -5.30 23.91 -2.02
N ALA A 125 -4.80 24.39 -0.87
CA ALA A 125 -5.63 24.62 0.31
C ALA A 125 -6.64 25.76 0.11
N ARG A 126 -6.20 26.89 -0.48
CA ARG A 126 -7.09 28.02 -0.84
C ARG A 126 -8.19 27.56 -1.80
N LEU A 127 -7.81 26.83 -2.85
CA LEU A 127 -8.74 26.27 -3.83
C LEU A 127 -9.78 25.32 -3.21
N LYS A 128 -9.37 24.46 -2.27
CA LYS A 128 -10.30 23.59 -1.52
C LYS A 128 -11.20 24.38 -0.56
N ALA A 129 -10.75 25.52 -0.02
CA ALA A 129 -11.60 26.41 0.78
C ALA A 129 -12.73 27.03 -0.08
N ILE A 130 -12.43 27.45 -1.32
CA ILE A 130 -13.45 27.94 -2.28
C ILE A 130 -14.51 26.85 -2.52
N ILE A 131 -14.09 25.63 -2.88
CA ILE A 131 -15.00 24.48 -3.08
C ILE A 131 -15.86 24.15 -1.85
N ARG A 132 -15.33 24.36 -0.64
CA ARG A 132 -16.04 24.14 0.63
C ARG A 132 -17.04 25.24 0.97
N SER A 133 -16.89 26.44 0.40
CA SER A 133 -17.83 27.56 0.60
C SER A 133 -19.09 27.46 -0.28
N LEU A 134 -19.07 26.64 -1.33
CA LEU A 134 -20.21 26.43 -2.22
C LEU A 134 -21.33 25.60 -1.54
N PRO A 135 -22.61 25.87 -1.86
CA PRO A 135 -23.73 25.05 -1.39
C PRO A 135 -23.52 23.57 -1.70
N ASN A 136 -23.66 22.70 -0.70
CA ASN A 136 -23.46 21.25 -0.87
C ASN A 136 -24.71 20.57 -1.49
N PRO A 137 -24.56 19.82 -2.60
CA PRO A 137 -25.49 18.75 -2.95
C PRO A 137 -25.60 17.70 -1.85
N ILE A 138 -26.68 16.92 -1.90
CA ILE A 138 -26.90 15.81 -0.95
C ILE A 138 -25.98 14.63 -1.34
N ASN A 139 -25.40 13.94 -0.35
CA ASN A 139 -24.61 12.69 -0.50
C ASN A 139 -23.32 12.82 -1.32
N LEU A 140 -22.57 13.91 -1.16
CA LEU A 140 -21.24 14.06 -1.74
C LEU A 140 -20.24 13.04 -1.16
N TYR A 141 -19.33 12.52 -2.00
CA TYR A 141 -18.23 11.64 -1.54
C TYR A 141 -17.44 12.23 -0.36
N ARG A 142 -17.26 13.56 -0.35
CA ARG A 142 -16.50 14.28 0.67
C ARG A 142 -17.06 14.15 2.09
N GLU A 143 -18.33 13.79 2.23
CA GLU A 143 -19.02 13.55 3.51
C GLU A 143 -18.81 12.13 4.05
N LEU A 144 -18.16 11.24 3.28
CA LEU A 144 -17.86 9.84 3.62
C LEU A 144 -19.08 8.93 3.93
N LYS A 145 -20.32 9.43 3.86
CA LYS A 145 -21.56 8.66 4.05
C LYS A 145 -21.68 7.44 3.14
N TRP A 146 -21.05 7.45 1.97
CA TRP A 146 -20.96 6.28 1.09
C TRP A 146 -20.26 5.09 1.74
N LYS A 147 -19.42 5.31 2.77
CA LYS A 147 -18.82 4.22 3.55
C LYS A 147 -19.88 3.53 4.42
N ASP A 148 -20.99 4.18 4.77
CA ASP A 148 -21.99 3.62 5.69
C ASP A 148 -22.80 2.48 5.07
N VAL A 149 -23.09 2.55 3.76
CA VAL A 149 -23.79 1.47 3.02
C VAL A 149 -22.92 0.24 2.77
N LEU A 150 -21.60 0.38 2.92
CA LEU A 150 -20.61 -0.70 2.77
C LEU A 150 -20.17 -1.30 4.11
N ARG A 151 -20.82 -0.92 5.21
CA ARG A 151 -20.57 -1.50 6.54
C ARG A 151 -21.13 -2.94 6.64
N PRO A 152 -20.52 -3.83 7.46
CA PRO A 152 -20.99 -5.20 7.62
C PRO A 152 -22.41 -5.32 8.18
N GLU A 153 -22.88 -4.29 8.91
CA GLU A 153 -24.25 -4.24 9.43
C GLU A 153 -25.29 -3.97 8.33
N GLN A 154 -24.88 -3.46 7.16
CA GLN A 154 -25.76 -3.20 6.02
C GLN A 154 -25.66 -4.30 4.96
N GLN A 155 -24.45 -4.77 4.63
CA GLN A 155 -24.25 -5.88 3.69
C GLN A 155 -22.87 -6.57 3.82
N GLN A 156 -22.73 -7.78 3.28
CA GLN A 156 -21.55 -8.65 3.47
C GLN A 156 -20.62 -8.79 2.24
N LEU A 157 -20.94 -8.17 1.10
CA LEU A 157 -20.19 -8.37 -0.16
C LEU A 157 -18.86 -7.61 -0.21
N PHE A 158 -18.67 -6.62 0.66
CA PHE A 158 -17.46 -5.80 0.76
C PHE A 158 -16.77 -5.98 2.11
N GLU A 159 -15.43 -6.03 2.11
CA GLU A 159 -14.69 -6.12 3.35
C GLU A 159 -14.65 -4.80 4.11
N TRP A 160 -14.78 -4.91 5.43
CA TRP A 160 -14.68 -3.81 6.36
C TRP A 160 -13.50 -3.97 7.33
N PRO A 161 -12.74 -2.90 7.65
CA PRO A 161 -12.86 -1.56 7.08
C PRO A 161 -12.43 -1.53 5.61
N LEU A 162 -13.08 -0.67 4.83
CA LEU A 162 -12.82 -0.53 3.40
C LEU A 162 -11.32 -0.37 3.08
N LYS A 163 -10.87 -1.10 2.07
CA LYS A 163 -9.63 -0.84 1.34
C LYS A 163 -9.77 0.46 0.55
N GLU A 164 -8.70 1.24 0.51
CA GLU A 164 -8.52 2.37 -0.40
C GLU A 164 -7.06 2.19 -1.00
N GLU A 165 -6.65 2.87 -2.09
CA GLU A 165 -5.25 2.89 -2.62
C GLU A 165 -4.67 4.31 -2.91
N GLU A 166 -3.44 4.67 -2.46
CA GLU A 166 -2.77 5.98 -2.56
C GLU A 166 -1.82 6.06 -3.75
N LEU A 167 -2.27 6.81 -4.74
CA LEU A 167 -1.54 7.03 -5.98
C LEU A 167 -1.46 8.53 -6.17
N SER A 168 -0.31 9.08 -5.80
CA SER A 168 0.03 10.47 -6.11
C SER A 168 0.40 10.58 -7.58
N ASN A 169 -0.13 11.59 -8.26
CA ASN A 169 0.30 11.95 -9.60
C ASN A 169 0.45 13.46 -9.73
N GLU A 170 1.37 13.89 -10.57
CA GLU A 170 1.65 15.30 -10.83
C GLU A 170 1.32 15.63 -12.28
N THR A 171 0.70 16.79 -12.51
CA THR A 171 0.44 17.33 -13.85
C THR A 171 0.64 18.83 -13.85
N ALA A 172 1.39 19.39 -14.79
CA ALA A 172 1.42 20.83 -15.03
C ALA A 172 0.18 21.26 -15.84
N LEU A 173 -0.48 22.37 -15.44
CA LEU A 173 -1.73 22.85 -16.04
C LEU A 173 -1.76 24.37 -16.15
N SER A 174 -2.28 24.89 -17.26
CA SER A 174 -2.56 26.32 -17.36
C SER A 174 -3.64 26.76 -16.35
N ARG A 175 -3.64 28.04 -15.96
CA ARG A 175 -4.71 28.64 -15.13
C ARG A 175 -6.10 28.44 -15.74
N GLU A 176 -6.23 28.51 -17.06
CA GLU A 176 -7.48 28.22 -17.76
C GLU A 176 -7.87 26.75 -17.58
N SER A 177 -6.95 25.80 -17.78
CA SER A 177 -7.23 24.37 -17.59
C SER A 177 -7.60 23.99 -16.15
N ILE A 178 -7.10 24.71 -15.15
CA ILE A 178 -7.55 24.55 -13.75
C ILE A 178 -8.96 25.11 -13.58
N TRP A 179 -9.27 26.28 -14.16
CA TRP A 179 -10.63 26.83 -14.16
C TRP A 179 -11.63 25.91 -14.89
N GLU A 180 -11.29 25.39 -16.05
CA GLU A 180 -12.14 24.48 -16.83
C GLU A 180 -12.49 23.23 -16.00
N ARG A 181 -11.53 22.67 -15.25
CA ARG A 181 -11.77 21.57 -14.29
C ARG A 181 -12.78 21.99 -13.21
N PHE A 182 -12.62 23.18 -12.62
CA PHE A 182 -13.56 23.74 -11.64
C PHE A 182 -14.97 23.90 -12.23
N ALA A 183 -15.08 24.38 -13.47
CA ALA A 183 -16.35 24.58 -14.16
C ALA A 183 -17.13 23.26 -14.40
N THR A 184 -16.45 22.10 -14.43
CA THR A 184 -17.11 20.77 -14.51
C THR A 184 -17.73 20.28 -13.19
N MET A 185 -17.55 20.99 -12.07
CA MET A 185 -18.18 20.62 -10.80
C MET A 185 -19.66 21.00 -10.83
N SER A 186 -20.55 20.10 -10.39
CA SER A 186 -22.02 20.30 -10.39
C SER A 186 -22.48 21.58 -9.66
N GLN A 187 -21.69 22.01 -8.67
CA GLN A 187 -21.88 23.23 -7.88
C GLN A 187 -21.50 24.52 -8.64
N VAL A 188 -20.63 24.41 -9.65
CA VAL A 188 -20.12 25.53 -10.46
C VAL A 188 -20.81 25.57 -11.83
N SER A 189 -21.09 24.41 -12.43
CA SER A 189 -21.82 24.28 -13.71
C SER A 189 -23.27 24.79 -13.65
N SER A 190 -23.82 24.94 -12.45
CA SER A 190 -25.15 25.49 -12.21
C SER A 190 -25.18 27.02 -11.99
N LEU A 191 -24.02 27.67 -11.77
CA LEU A 191 -23.90 29.13 -11.67
C LEU A 191 -24.11 29.79 -13.03
N LYS A 192 -24.59 31.05 -13.04
CA LYS A 192 -24.85 31.77 -14.30
C LYS A 192 -24.20 33.15 -14.37
N GLY A 193 -23.59 33.45 -15.51
CA GLY A 193 -23.12 34.78 -15.88
C GLY A 193 -22.17 35.40 -14.86
N ILE A 194 -22.63 36.41 -14.13
CA ILE A 194 -21.85 37.15 -13.13
C ILE A 194 -21.34 36.22 -12.02
N GLU A 195 -22.14 35.24 -11.57
CA GLU A 195 -21.74 34.29 -10.52
C GLU A 195 -20.58 33.40 -10.98
N THR A 196 -20.65 32.91 -12.22
CA THR A 196 -19.61 32.11 -12.85
C THR A 196 -18.31 32.92 -12.99
N GLN A 197 -18.40 34.19 -13.39
CA GLN A 197 -17.24 35.07 -13.52
C GLN A 197 -16.62 35.43 -12.15
N ALA A 198 -17.43 35.68 -11.13
CA ALA A 198 -16.95 35.91 -9.77
C ALA A 198 -16.19 34.69 -9.23
N MET A 199 -16.74 33.48 -9.45
CA MET A 199 -16.08 32.22 -9.11
C MET A 199 -14.75 32.02 -9.87
N LYS A 200 -14.70 32.37 -11.17
CA LYS A 200 -13.44 32.34 -11.96
C LYS A 200 -12.39 33.29 -11.39
N ASN A 201 -12.77 34.51 -11.04
CA ASN A 201 -11.87 35.50 -10.46
C ASN A 201 -11.31 35.00 -9.11
N GLN A 202 -12.15 34.43 -8.25
CA GLN A 202 -11.74 33.89 -6.94
C GLN A 202 -10.77 32.70 -7.08
N VAL A 203 -11.00 31.82 -8.06
CA VAL A 203 -10.05 30.73 -8.40
C VAL A 203 -8.72 31.28 -8.89
N TYR A 204 -8.73 32.32 -9.72
CA TYR A 204 -7.50 32.94 -10.25
C TYR A 204 -6.71 33.69 -9.17
N GLU A 205 -7.39 34.39 -8.25
CA GLU A 205 -6.78 35.02 -7.08
C GLU A 205 -6.06 34.00 -6.21
N ALA A 206 -6.70 32.84 -5.93
CA ALA A 206 -6.06 31.75 -5.20
C ALA A 206 -4.80 31.18 -5.90
N LEU A 207 -4.72 31.32 -7.23
CA LEU A 207 -3.61 30.91 -8.10
C LEU A 207 -2.62 32.05 -8.43
N SER A 208 -2.62 33.16 -7.68
CA SER A 208 -1.77 34.34 -7.94
C SER A 208 -0.80 34.69 -6.79
N GLY A 209 -0.56 33.76 -5.84
CA GLY A 209 0.38 33.95 -4.75
C GLY A 209 1.79 33.46 -5.06
N ASP A 210 2.80 33.99 -4.37
CA ASP A 210 4.22 33.61 -4.51
C ASP A 210 4.51 32.14 -4.14
N ASP A 211 3.55 31.44 -3.51
CA ASP A 211 3.59 30.03 -3.17
C ASP A 211 3.15 29.08 -4.30
N VAL A 212 2.77 29.62 -5.46
CA VAL A 212 2.29 28.84 -6.62
C VAL A 212 3.49 28.28 -7.40
N GLU A 213 3.56 26.94 -7.46
CA GLU A 213 4.61 26.23 -8.18
C GLU A 213 4.34 26.26 -9.70
N GLU A 214 5.07 27.11 -10.43
CA GLU A 214 5.00 27.23 -11.89
C GLU A 214 6.20 26.58 -12.61
N ASP A 215 5.94 26.01 -13.80
CA ASP A 215 6.98 25.62 -14.75
C ASP A 215 7.48 26.81 -15.59
N ALA A 216 8.50 26.57 -16.43
CA ALA A 216 9.09 27.60 -17.30
C ALA A 216 8.14 28.10 -18.42
N GLN A 217 6.92 27.56 -18.51
CA GLN A 217 5.86 27.97 -19.43
C GLN A 217 4.69 28.66 -18.70
N GLY A 218 4.77 28.83 -17.37
CA GLY A 218 3.71 29.43 -16.54
C GLY A 218 2.55 28.47 -16.25
N ASN A 219 2.73 27.16 -16.47
CA ASN A 219 1.76 26.16 -16.03
C ASN A 219 1.97 25.87 -14.54
N ILE A 220 0.86 25.76 -13.82
CA ILE A 220 0.83 25.49 -12.39
C ILE A 220 0.85 23.98 -12.17
N LYS A 221 1.76 23.53 -11.31
CA LYS A 221 1.88 22.15 -10.86
C LYS A 221 0.65 21.73 -10.06
N TRP A 222 0.08 20.58 -10.37
CA TRP A 222 -1.16 20.07 -9.76
C TRP A 222 -0.99 18.65 -9.26
N HIS A 223 -1.25 18.43 -7.96
CA HIS A 223 -1.06 17.14 -7.31
C HIS A 223 -2.40 16.40 -7.16
N GLY A 224 -2.57 15.31 -7.90
CA GLY A 224 -3.65 14.34 -7.69
C GLY A 224 -3.22 13.24 -6.72
N ARG A 225 -4.21 12.63 -6.04
CA ARG A 225 -4.01 11.68 -4.94
C ARG A 225 -5.25 10.80 -4.76
N THR A 226 -5.08 9.51 -4.53
CA THR A 226 -6.08 8.59 -3.91
C THR A 226 -5.49 8.13 -2.53
N MET A 227 -5.97 7.17 -1.71
CA MET A 227 -5.39 6.89 -0.34
C MET A 227 -5.27 5.38 0.05
N THR A 228 -4.13 4.79 0.48
CA THR A 228 -3.88 3.31 0.55
C THR A 228 -4.06 2.73 1.93
N TYR A 229 -4.56 1.48 2.04
CA TYR A 229 -4.47 0.76 3.31
C TYR A 229 -4.36 -0.77 3.25
N ALA A 230 -3.74 -1.34 4.29
CA ALA A 230 -3.79 -2.76 4.67
C ALA A 230 -4.02 -2.91 6.18
N THR A 231 -4.31 -4.14 6.62
CA THR A 231 -4.45 -4.45 8.06
C THR A 231 -3.16 -5.05 8.60
N ALA A 232 -2.61 -4.45 9.66
CA ALA A 232 -1.43 -4.93 10.37
C ALA A 232 -1.75 -5.20 11.86
N GLN A 233 -0.96 -6.06 12.51
CA GLN A 233 -1.15 -6.40 13.93
C GLN A 233 -0.03 -5.77 14.77
N PHE A 234 -0.40 -5.18 15.91
CA PHE A 234 0.51 -4.45 16.79
C PHE A 234 0.43 -4.96 18.23
N PHE A 235 1.56 -4.92 18.91
CA PHE A 235 1.70 -5.38 20.29
C PHE A 235 0.76 -4.64 21.24
N ALA A 236 -0.10 -5.39 21.93
CA ALA A 236 -1.10 -4.86 22.83
C ALA A 236 -0.62 -4.71 24.28
N GLY A 237 0.44 -5.43 24.69
CA GLY A 237 0.85 -5.57 26.09
C GLY A 237 0.58 -6.97 26.63
N THR A 238 0.51 -7.10 27.96
CA THR A 238 0.34 -8.39 28.66
C THR A 238 -0.92 -8.42 29.52
N LYS A 239 -1.50 -9.62 29.64
CA LYS A 239 -2.69 -9.93 30.46
C LYS A 239 -2.47 -9.63 31.93
N ASP A 240 -1.24 -9.79 32.40
CA ASP A 240 -0.84 -9.72 33.82
C ASP A 240 0.00 -8.49 34.17
N ARG A 241 0.26 -7.60 33.20
CA ARG A 241 1.14 -6.41 33.32
C ARG A 241 2.60 -6.73 33.74
N LYS A 242 3.03 -7.99 33.62
CA LYS A 242 4.44 -8.41 33.80
C LYS A 242 5.19 -8.32 32.46
N PRO A 243 6.54 -8.44 32.45
CA PRO A 243 7.31 -8.54 31.20
C PRO A 243 6.74 -9.58 30.24
N ALA A 244 6.67 -9.24 28.96
CA ALA A 244 6.06 -10.06 27.93
C ALA A 244 6.88 -11.31 27.64
N PHE A 245 6.23 -12.46 27.49
CA PHE A 245 6.89 -13.69 27.07
C PHE A 245 6.04 -14.56 26.12
N LEU A 246 6.75 -15.35 25.32
CA LEU A 246 6.21 -16.43 24.49
C LEU A 246 7.12 -17.67 24.60
N ASP A 247 6.56 -18.81 24.95
CA ASP A 247 7.23 -20.09 24.89
C ASP A 247 7.03 -20.73 23.51
N TYR A 248 8.14 -21.01 22.80
CA TYR A 248 8.10 -21.56 21.44
C TYR A 248 7.86 -23.07 21.42
N ALA A 249 8.10 -23.78 22.53
CA ALA A 249 7.88 -25.21 22.65
C ALA A 249 6.42 -25.52 23.05
N THR A 250 5.84 -24.75 23.96
CA THR A 250 4.48 -24.98 24.50
C THR A 250 3.40 -24.06 23.89
N GLY A 251 3.79 -22.90 23.35
CA GLY A 251 2.87 -21.83 22.96
C GLY A 251 2.34 -20.99 24.14
N GLU A 252 2.77 -21.27 25.38
CA GLU A 252 2.37 -20.52 26.56
C GLU A 252 2.83 -19.05 26.47
N SER A 253 1.95 -18.12 26.84
CA SER A 253 2.23 -16.69 26.74
C SER A 253 1.31 -15.82 27.61
N ASN A 254 1.87 -14.76 28.20
CA ASN A 254 1.11 -13.74 28.91
C ASN A 254 0.64 -12.58 28.00
N LEU A 255 0.90 -12.62 26.70
CA LEU A 255 0.53 -11.53 25.78
C LEU A 255 -0.99 -11.36 25.70
N LEU A 256 -1.43 -10.12 25.48
CA LEU A 256 -2.79 -9.81 25.02
C LEU A 256 -2.90 -10.13 23.51
N PRO A 257 -4.11 -10.38 22.99
CA PRO A 257 -4.34 -10.43 21.54
C PRO A 257 -3.85 -9.15 20.87
N ALA A 258 -3.18 -9.27 19.72
CA ALA A 258 -2.62 -8.13 19.02
C ALA A 258 -3.70 -7.16 18.55
N THR A 259 -3.45 -5.86 18.67
CA THR A 259 -4.34 -4.83 18.14
C THR A 259 -4.24 -4.78 16.62
N LYS A 260 -5.38 -4.94 15.93
CA LYS A 260 -5.46 -4.81 14.47
C LYS A 260 -5.64 -3.34 14.11
N GLN A 261 -4.84 -2.82 13.18
CA GLN A 261 -4.90 -1.44 12.73
C GLN A 261 -4.91 -1.37 11.20
N LYS A 262 -5.72 -0.44 10.67
CA LYS A 262 -5.71 -0.07 9.26
C LYS A 262 -4.55 0.91 9.06
N ILE A 263 -3.49 0.47 8.38
CA ILE A 263 -2.26 1.24 8.19
C ILE A 263 -2.16 1.75 6.75
N PRO A 264 -1.68 3.00 6.52
CA PRO A 264 -1.35 3.46 5.18
C PRO A 264 -0.18 2.67 4.59
N LEU A 265 -0.27 2.27 3.32
CA LEU A 265 0.83 1.62 2.59
C LEU A 265 1.32 2.47 1.42
N ASN A 266 2.60 2.80 1.43
CA ASN A 266 3.27 3.49 0.32
C ASN A 266 4.00 2.45 -0.54
N ASP A 267 3.71 2.37 -1.84
CA ASP A 267 4.45 1.48 -2.73
C ASP A 267 5.81 2.10 -3.10
N ILE A 268 6.90 1.42 -2.72
CA ILE A 268 8.28 1.82 -3.00
C ILE A 268 8.50 2.09 -4.50
N ARG A 269 7.79 1.37 -5.37
CA ARG A 269 7.91 1.54 -6.84
C ARG A 269 7.44 2.90 -7.35
N THR A 270 6.57 3.61 -6.63
CA THR A 270 6.04 4.92 -7.04
C THR A 270 6.92 6.09 -6.60
N LEU A 271 7.94 5.82 -5.77
CA LEU A 271 8.81 6.84 -5.21
C LEU A 271 9.97 7.17 -6.16
N ASN A 272 10.28 8.46 -6.29
CA ASN A 272 11.47 8.94 -6.99
C ASN A 272 12.10 10.11 -6.20
N PRO A 273 13.32 9.97 -5.64
CA PRO A 273 14.13 8.75 -5.61
C PRO A 273 13.48 7.63 -4.76
N GLN A 274 13.84 6.38 -5.05
CA GLN A 274 13.45 5.25 -4.20
C GLN A 274 14.30 5.22 -2.91
N PRO A 275 13.74 4.73 -1.79
CA PRO A 275 14.47 4.55 -0.54
C PRO A 275 15.63 3.56 -0.66
N THR A 276 16.70 3.84 0.09
CA THR A 276 17.91 3.00 0.16
C THR A 276 18.22 2.55 1.57
N LEU A 277 19.05 1.52 1.71
CA LEU A 277 19.58 1.08 2.99
C LEU A 277 20.33 2.20 3.73
N LEU A 278 21.04 3.08 3.01
CA LEU A 278 21.75 4.22 3.60
C LEU A 278 20.78 5.29 4.11
N SER A 279 19.77 5.66 3.33
CA SER A 279 18.90 6.80 3.62
C SER A 279 17.72 6.50 4.56
N GLN A 280 16.90 5.47 4.27
CA GLN A 280 15.73 5.11 5.09
C GLN A 280 15.90 3.78 5.83
N GLY A 281 16.97 3.02 5.53
CA GLY A 281 17.19 1.71 6.14
C GLY A 281 16.50 0.56 5.42
N PHE A 282 15.84 0.78 4.29
CA PHE A 282 15.22 -0.27 3.49
C PHE A 282 15.30 0.06 2.00
N GLN A 283 15.31 -0.98 1.15
CA GLN A 283 15.57 -0.84 -0.28
C GLN A 283 14.97 -1.99 -1.08
N LEU A 284 14.30 -1.67 -2.18
CA LEU A 284 13.94 -2.64 -3.21
C LEU A 284 15.13 -2.79 -4.18
N ALA A 285 15.52 -4.03 -4.49
CA ALA A 285 16.63 -4.32 -5.40
C ALA A 285 16.31 -5.48 -6.34
N ALA A 286 16.93 -5.47 -7.52
CA ALA A 286 16.98 -6.65 -8.37
C ALA A 286 17.84 -7.73 -7.70
N PHE A 287 17.32 -8.95 -7.64
CA PHE A 287 17.98 -10.10 -7.03
C PHE A 287 17.71 -11.37 -7.85
N PRO A 288 18.31 -11.51 -9.04
CA PRO A 288 18.20 -12.72 -9.84
C PRO A 288 18.93 -13.87 -9.13
N SER A 289 18.17 -14.83 -8.61
CA SER A 289 18.69 -16.05 -7.98
C SER A 289 18.39 -17.26 -8.85
N THR A 290 19.39 -18.14 -9.00
CA THR A 290 19.27 -19.38 -9.78
C THR A 290 18.46 -20.47 -9.08
N ILE A 291 18.10 -20.25 -7.82
CA ILE A 291 17.83 -21.33 -6.87
C ILE A 291 16.38 -21.81 -6.93
N THR A 292 16.20 -23.08 -6.58
CA THR A 292 14.90 -23.73 -6.51
C THR A 292 14.36 -23.72 -5.09
N GLU A 293 13.04 -23.60 -4.94
CA GLU A 293 12.37 -23.72 -3.65
C GLU A 293 12.60 -25.09 -2.98
N GLN A 294 12.86 -26.13 -3.78
CA GLN A 294 13.08 -27.49 -3.34
C GLN A 294 14.23 -27.60 -2.33
N ALA A 295 15.27 -26.76 -2.47
CA ALA A 295 16.39 -26.67 -1.55
C ALA A 295 16.00 -26.37 -0.09
N PHE A 296 14.88 -25.68 0.12
CA PHE A 296 14.43 -25.19 1.44
C PHE A 296 13.29 -26.00 2.04
N LEU A 297 12.89 -27.12 1.41
CA LEU A 297 11.86 -28.01 1.92
C LEU A 297 12.44 -29.07 2.86
N PRO A 298 11.75 -29.49 3.95
CA PRO A 298 12.34 -30.31 5.02
C PRO A 298 12.83 -31.72 4.67
N ASN A 299 12.62 -32.19 3.43
CA ASN A 299 12.85 -33.58 3.01
C ASN A 299 14.04 -33.77 2.05
N THR A 300 14.83 -32.73 1.77
CA THR A 300 16.10 -32.87 1.04
C THR A 300 17.19 -33.41 1.96
N GLN A 301 17.81 -34.55 1.59
CA GLN A 301 18.93 -35.09 2.36
C GLN A 301 20.16 -34.19 2.24
N ALA A 302 20.54 -33.52 3.32
CA ALA A 302 21.81 -32.82 3.39
C ALA A 302 22.97 -33.83 3.41
N GLY A 303 23.81 -33.82 2.37
CA GLY A 303 24.96 -34.71 2.22
C GLY A 303 26.29 -33.92 2.24
N PRO A 304 27.36 -34.40 2.91
CA PRO A 304 28.55 -33.60 3.22
C PRO A 304 29.56 -33.45 2.07
N SER A 305 29.13 -33.43 0.81
CA SER A 305 30.03 -33.30 -0.35
C SER A 305 29.49 -32.50 -1.54
N THR A 306 28.32 -31.86 -1.43
CA THR A 306 27.81 -30.94 -2.45
C THR A 306 27.82 -29.50 -1.94
N LEU A 307 28.16 -28.57 -2.83
CA LEU A 307 27.79 -27.16 -2.68
C LEU A 307 26.26 -27.12 -2.66
N ASN A 308 25.66 -27.04 -1.47
CA ASN A 308 24.20 -27.10 -1.35
C ASN A 308 23.60 -25.78 -1.86
N GLU A 309 22.44 -25.84 -2.51
CA GLU A 309 21.72 -24.66 -3.02
C GLU A 309 21.57 -23.57 -1.93
N ILE A 310 21.38 -23.96 -0.66
CA ILE A 310 21.34 -23.02 0.49
C ILE A 310 22.63 -22.19 0.63
N THR A 311 23.80 -22.80 0.46
CA THR A 311 25.11 -22.10 0.54
C THR A 311 25.30 -21.16 -0.64
N THR A 312 24.89 -21.58 -1.85
CA THR A 312 24.85 -20.69 -3.02
C THR A 312 23.96 -19.48 -2.76
N TYR A 313 22.79 -19.67 -2.14
CA TYR A 313 21.87 -18.57 -1.82
C TYR A 313 22.47 -17.58 -0.82
N TYR A 314 23.23 -18.09 0.15
CA TYR A 314 23.91 -17.27 1.15
C TYR A 314 24.95 -16.37 0.47
N HIS A 315 25.76 -16.90 -0.44
CA HIS A 315 26.71 -16.10 -1.23
C HIS A 315 26.03 -15.13 -2.21
N GLU A 316 24.89 -15.50 -2.81
CA GLU A 316 24.05 -14.56 -3.60
C GLU A 316 23.58 -13.39 -2.71
N CYS A 317 23.09 -13.66 -1.49
CA CYS A 317 22.67 -12.63 -0.53
C CYS A 317 23.84 -11.77 -0.03
N GLU A 318 24.98 -12.36 0.33
CA GLU A 318 26.19 -11.67 0.77
C GLU A 318 26.67 -10.68 -0.29
N SER A 319 26.72 -11.13 -1.55
CA SER A 319 27.12 -10.32 -2.70
C SER A 319 26.16 -9.14 -2.92
N LEU A 320 24.85 -9.37 -2.83
CA LEU A 320 23.85 -8.31 -2.95
C LEU A 320 24.01 -7.25 -1.84
N VAL A 321 24.15 -7.70 -0.59
CA VAL A 321 24.28 -6.78 0.55
C VAL A 321 25.57 -5.97 0.44
N ALA A 322 26.72 -6.62 0.20
CA ALA A 322 28.02 -5.94 0.06
C ALA A 322 27.99 -4.86 -1.03
N ASN A 323 27.40 -5.16 -2.20
CA ASN A 323 27.27 -4.22 -3.31
C ASN A 323 26.38 -3.00 -2.97
N LEU A 324 25.38 -3.17 -2.11
CA LEU A 324 24.45 -2.09 -1.74
C LEU A 324 24.90 -1.28 -0.53
N THR A 325 25.78 -1.82 0.32
CA THR A 325 26.25 -1.16 1.55
C THR A 325 27.67 -0.64 1.46
N GLY A 326 28.49 -1.17 0.54
CA GLY A 326 29.93 -0.93 0.49
C GLY A 326 30.73 -1.66 1.58
N ALA A 327 30.12 -2.61 2.28
CA ALA A 327 30.74 -3.33 3.39
C ALA A 327 31.87 -4.28 2.92
N THR A 328 32.97 -4.29 3.66
CA THR A 328 34.16 -5.13 3.40
C THR A 328 33.87 -6.61 3.57
N THR A 329 33.01 -7.00 4.52
CA THR A 329 32.68 -8.41 4.77
C THR A 329 31.20 -8.57 5.14
N VAL A 330 30.58 -9.62 4.59
CA VAL A 330 29.20 -9.99 4.87
C VAL A 330 29.13 -11.49 5.14
N HIS A 331 28.38 -11.89 6.17
CA HIS A 331 28.15 -13.30 6.52
C HIS A 331 26.64 -13.57 6.63
N ALA A 332 26.08 -14.34 5.70
CA ALA A 332 24.73 -14.85 5.79
C ALA A 332 24.70 -16.04 6.78
N PHE A 333 23.90 -15.93 7.85
CA PHE A 333 24.00 -16.86 8.99
C PHE A 333 22.69 -17.58 9.35
N HIS A 334 21.54 -17.11 8.88
CA HIS A 334 20.24 -17.68 9.24
C HIS A 334 19.17 -17.34 8.21
N HIS A 335 18.36 -18.33 7.82
CA HIS A 335 17.23 -18.14 6.92
C HIS A 335 15.89 -18.56 7.53
N ARG A 336 14.80 -17.97 7.03
CA ARG A 336 13.43 -18.41 7.26
C ARG A 336 12.72 -18.67 5.93
N TYR A 337 12.35 -19.92 5.68
CA TYR A 337 11.33 -20.25 4.68
C TYR A 337 9.94 -19.99 5.25
N ARG A 338 9.13 -19.22 4.52
CA ARG A 338 7.74 -18.95 4.86
C ARG A 338 6.82 -19.42 3.73
N GLN A 339 5.89 -20.31 4.06
CA GLN A 339 4.81 -20.78 3.21
C GLN A 339 3.50 -20.56 3.95
N GLN A 340 2.64 -19.72 3.37
CA GLN A 340 1.25 -19.63 3.78
C GLN A 340 0.55 -20.97 3.49
N LYS A 341 -0.04 -21.59 4.51
CA LYS A 341 -0.69 -22.92 4.40
C LYS A 341 -2.20 -22.86 4.15
N ASN A 342 -2.87 -21.78 4.58
CA ASN A 342 -4.30 -21.54 4.44
C ASN A 342 -4.56 -20.04 4.18
N PRO A 343 -5.72 -19.65 3.62
CA PRO A 343 -6.22 -18.29 3.71
C PRO A 343 -6.35 -17.83 5.19
N PRO A 344 -6.14 -16.55 5.53
CA PRO A 344 -6.19 -16.11 6.92
C PRO A 344 -7.60 -16.21 7.52
N ALA A 345 -7.74 -17.05 8.55
CA ALA A 345 -8.86 -16.92 9.50
C ALA A 345 -8.60 -15.67 10.35
N LEU A 346 -9.51 -14.69 10.29
CA LEU A 346 -9.33 -13.40 10.97
C LEU A 346 -9.46 -13.52 12.49
N ASP A 347 -10.08 -14.61 12.98
CA ASP A 347 -10.66 -14.69 14.32
C ASP A 347 -9.91 -15.68 15.23
N ALA A 348 -8.65 -15.95 14.92
CA ALA A 348 -7.80 -16.78 15.75
C ALA A 348 -7.33 -16.03 17.01
N GLU A 349 -8.15 -16.00 18.06
CA GLU A 349 -7.82 -15.40 19.38
C GLU A 349 -6.58 -16.01 20.05
N LYS A 350 -6.17 -17.22 19.62
CA LYS A 350 -4.99 -17.90 20.14
C LYS A 350 -3.72 -17.32 19.52
N ILE A 351 -2.83 -16.84 20.39
CA ILE A 351 -1.42 -16.57 20.05
C ILE A 351 -0.83 -17.86 19.49
N LYS A 352 -0.51 -17.85 18.19
CA LYS A 352 0.06 -19.01 17.49
C LYS A 352 1.54 -18.78 17.31
N THR A 353 2.35 -19.81 17.59
CA THR A 353 3.66 -19.90 16.97
C THR A 353 3.45 -20.02 15.46
N TYR A 354 4.09 -19.15 14.69
CA TYR A 354 4.07 -19.18 13.23
C TYR A 354 5.41 -19.77 12.74
N PRO A 355 5.58 -21.10 12.68
CA PRO A 355 6.83 -21.69 12.20
C PRO A 355 7.01 -21.46 10.69
N THR A 356 5.94 -21.62 9.90
CA THR A 356 5.99 -21.50 8.43
C THR A 356 5.11 -20.38 7.85
N THR A 357 4.07 -19.92 8.56
CA THR A 357 3.15 -18.90 8.04
C THR A 357 3.80 -17.50 8.03
N PRO A 358 3.46 -16.61 7.08
CA PRO A 358 3.70 -15.17 7.22
C PRO A 358 3.22 -14.62 8.57
N VAL A 359 4.05 -13.80 9.24
CA VAL A 359 3.77 -13.23 10.57
C VAL A 359 3.14 -11.85 10.42
N PRO A 360 1.89 -11.62 10.89
CA PRO A 360 1.20 -10.33 10.73
C PRO A 360 1.55 -9.30 11.80
N ASP A 361 2.17 -9.73 12.90
CA ASP A 361 2.65 -8.87 13.98
C ASP A 361 3.81 -7.99 13.49
N ILE A 362 3.68 -6.67 13.61
CA ILE A 362 4.75 -5.72 13.36
C ILE A 362 5.75 -5.80 14.52
N HIS A 363 6.98 -6.21 14.19
CA HIS A 363 8.03 -6.48 15.14
C HIS A 363 9.39 -6.01 14.63
N ILE A 364 10.38 -6.03 15.50
CA ILE A 364 11.80 -5.86 15.19
C ILE A 364 12.48 -7.12 15.69
N ASP A 365 13.35 -7.72 14.88
CA ASP A 365 13.99 -8.97 15.27
C ASP A 365 14.98 -8.73 16.40
N ASN A 366 15.88 -7.76 16.23
CA ASN A 366 16.97 -7.55 17.17
C ASN A 366 16.97 -6.14 17.80
N ASP A 367 17.31 -6.10 19.07
CA ASP A 367 17.85 -4.94 19.77
C ASP A 367 19.37 -5.06 19.87
N SER A 368 20.04 -4.12 20.55
CA SER A 368 21.49 -4.25 20.81
C SER A 368 21.85 -5.58 21.50
N THR A 369 21.09 -5.99 22.54
CA THR A 369 21.36 -7.22 23.30
C THR A 369 21.38 -8.46 22.41
N THR A 370 20.33 -8.63 21.60
CA THR A 370 20.15 -9.79 20.73
C THR A 370 21.05 -9.75 19.51
N ALA A 371 21.33 -8.56 18.96
CA ALA A 371 22.29 -8.38 17.88
C ALA A 371 23.73 -8.75 18.32
N HIS A 372 24.19 -8.33 19.51
CA HIS A 372 25.51 -8.72 20.03
C HIS A 372 25.60 -10.24 20.30
N ALA A 373 24.50 -10.85 20.77
CA ALA A 373 24.40 -12.30 20.88
C ALA A 373 24.41 -13.03 19.51
N HIS A 374 24.12 -12.33 18.41
CA HIS A 374 24.35 -12.83 17.05
C HIS A 374 25.83 -12.67 16.64
N LEU A 375 26.42 -11.50 16.81
CA LEU A 375 27.84 -11.23 16.53
C LEU A 375 28.77 -12.29 17.16
N THR A 376 28.62 -12.53 18.47
CA THR A 376 29.38 -13.52 19.25
C THR A 376 29.10 -14.98 18.92
N ARG A 377 28.02 -15.28 18.18
CA ARG A 377 27.67 -16.63 17.72
C ARG A 377 28.22 -16.92 16.32
N ILE A 378 28.40 -15.88 15.51
CA ILE A 378 28.83 -15.98 14.11
C ILE A 378 30.35 -15.89 14.00
N LEU A 379 30.96 -14.96 14.74
CA LEU A 379 32.39 -14.69 14.67
C LEU A 379 33.17 -15.39 15.79
N PRO A 380 34.46 -15.73 15.57
CA PRO A 380 35.38 -16.14 16.64
C PRO A 380 35.44 -15.09 17.77
N PRO A 381 35.64 -15.48 19.04
CA PRO A 381 35.56 -14.54 20.17
C PRO A 381 36.44 -13.29 20.07
N LEU A 382 37.69 -13.43 19.60
CA LEU A 382 38.61 -12.30 19.42
C LEU A 382 38.14 -11.31 18.34
N GLU A 383 37.49 -11.82 17.30
CA GLU A 383 36.95 -11.02 16.21
C GLU A 383 35.62 -10.36 16.61
N ALA A 384 34.75 -11.08 17.31
CA ALA A 384 33.51 -10.52 17.87
C ALA A 384 33.79 -9.31 18.77
N SER A 385 34.79 -9.40 19.67
CA SER A 385 35.17 -8.28 20.53
C SER A 385 35.89 -7.14 19.81
N HIS A 386 36.49 -7.38 18.65
CA HIS A 386 36.99 -6.30 17.79
C HIS A 386 35.85 -5.43 17.25
N TRP A 387 34.73 -6.06 16.88
CA TRP A 387 33.55 -5.38 16.34
C TRP A 387 32.65 -4.71 17.40
N GLU A 388 32.81 -4.99 18.70
CA GLU A 388 32.10 -4.27 19.78
C GLU A 388 32.30 -2.74 19.75
N SER A 389 33.38 -2.26 19.13
CA SER A 389 33.76 -0.84 19.07
C SER A 389 33.77 -0.24 17.65
N ARG A 390 33.31 -1.00 16.64
CA ARG A 390 33.35 -0.62 15.21
C ARG A 390 31.97 -0.64 14.58
N HIS A 391 31.86 -0.13 13.34
CA HIS A 391 30.61 -0.16 12.58
C HIS A 391 30.33 -1.55 12.01
N TRP A 392 29.26 -2.16 12.51
CA TRP A 392 28.61 -3.36 11.97
C TRP A 392 27.08 -3.25 12.01
N ALA A 393 26.41 -4.08 11.20
CA ALA A 393 24.96 -4.13 11.10
C ALA A 393 24.45 -5.58 10.92
N ILE A 394 23.13 -5.76 11.09
CA ILE A 394 22.39 -6.93 10.63
C ILE A 394 21.38 -6.44 9.59
N ILE A 395 21.47 -6.99 8.38
CA ILE A 395 20.57 -6.66 7.27
C ILE A 395 19.81 -7.92 6.84
N ASN A 396 18.49 -7.77 6.71
CA ASN A 396 17.61 -8.83 6.25
C ASN A 396 17.42 -8.68 4.73
N VAL A 397 17.55 -9.78 4.00
CA VAL A 397 17.23 -9.91 2.57
C VAL A 397 15.95 -10.73 2.46
N TRP A 398 14.81 -10.09 2.18
CA TRP A 398 13.54 -10.76 1.95
C TRP A 398 13.27 -10.89 0.45
N SER A 399 13.02 -12.11 -0.05
CA SER A 399 12.67 -12.34 -1.46
C SER A 399 11.50 -13.32 -1.59
N PRO A 400 10.64 -13.16 -2.61
CA PRO A 400 9.54 -14.07 -2.85
C PRO A 400 9.94 -15.17 -3.85
N LEU A 401 9.43 -16.39 -3.62
CA LEU A 401 9.69 -17.56 -4.47
C LEU A 401 8.69 -17.68 -5.64
N ALA A 402 7.62 -16.92 -5.59
CA ALA A 402 6.62 -16.72 -6.65
C ALA A 402 5.98 -15.33 -6.46
N GLN A 403 5.24 -14.83 -7.44
CA GLN A 403 4.65 -13.49 -7.37
C GLN A 403 3.78 -13.31 -6.10
N VAL A 404 3.96 -12.18 -5.42
CA VAL A 404 3.25 -11.84 -4.18
C VAL A 404 1.88 -11.27 -4.52
N HIS A 405 0.83 -12.08 -4.32
CA HIS A 405 -0.58 -11.70 -4.53
C HIS A 405 -1.35 -11.40 -3.23
N GLN A 406 -0.79 -11.77 -2.08
CA GLN A 406 -1.39 -11.59 -0.76
C GLN A 406 -0.31 -11.57 0.33
N MET A 407 -0.65 -10.98 1.48
CA MET A 407 0.23 -10.86 2.64
C MET A 407 1.62 -10.26 2.31
N PRO A 408 1.76 -9.13 1.57
CA PRO A 408 3.07 -8.54 1.29
C PRO A 408 3.86 -8.23 2.57
N LEU A 409 5.19 -8.20 2.47
CA LEU A 409 6.01 -7.66 3.55
C LEU A 409 5.90 -6.13 3.52
N ALA A 410 5.53 -5.53 4.65
CA ALA A 410 5.66 -4.09 4.86
C ALA A 410 6.77 -3.80 5.87
N VAL A 411 7.42 -2.66 5.68
CA VAL A 411 8.48 -2.10 6.53
C VAL A 411 8.06 -0.70 7.01
N LEU A 412 8.38 -0.38 8.25
CA LEU A 412 8.10 0.91 8.90
C LEU A 412 9.32 1.83 8.69
N ASP A 413 9.10 3.02 8.15
CA ASP A 413 10.16 4.04 8.01
C ASP A 413 10.59 4.55 9.39
N PRO A 414 11.83 4.28 9.87
CA PRO A 414 12.26 4.65 11.21
C PRO A 414 12.19 6.16 11.48
N SER A 415 12.26 7.01 10.44
CA SER A 415 12.13 8.46 10.57
C SER A 415 10.72 8.93 10.94
N SER A 416 9.70 8.09 10.68
CA SER A 416 8.30 8.32 11.09
C SER A 416 8.02 7.99 12.56
N THR A 417 9.05 7.64 13.33
CA THR A 417 8.88 7.31 14.76
C THR A 417 8.68 8.58 15.59
N PRO A 418 7.55 8.75 16.30
CA PRO A 418 7.27 9.96 17.08
C PRO A 418 8.33 10.23 18.15
N ILE A 419 8.76 11.48 18.25
CA ILE A 419 9.77 11.92 19.24
C ILE A 419 9.17 12.04 20.65
N HIS A 420 7.91 12.46 20.74
CA HIS A 420 7.21 12.75 22.00
C HIS A 420 6.67 11.49 22.71
N ALA A 421 6.55 10.37 22.01
CA ALA A 421 6.04 9.12 22.58
C ALA A 421 7.13 8.30 23.29
N THR A 422 6.73 7.58 24.33
CA THR A 422 7.55 6.60 25.07
C THR A 422 7.01 5.18 24.84
N SER A 423 7.81 4.16 25.15
CA SER A 423 7.39 2.74 25.13
C SER A 423 6.83 2.24 23.80
N LEU A 424 7.34 2.74 22.67
CA LEU A 424 6.88 2.40 21.31
C LEU A 424 7.11 0.93 20.91
N ALA A 425 8.06 0.25 21.55
CA ALA A 425 8.26 -1.19 21.39
C ALA A 425 8.81 -1.82 22.67
N GLU A 426 8.37 -3.04 22.99
CA GLU A 426 8.70 -3.75 24.24
C GLU A 426 9.33 -5.11 23.95
N PRO A 427 10.32 -5.58 24.74
CA PRO A 427 10.87 -6.93 24.62
C PRO A 427 9.81 -7.99 24.92
N VAL A 428 9.64 -8.93 23.99
CA VAL A 428 8.87 -10.16 24.16
C VAL A 428 9.88 -11.30 24.33
N TYR A 429 10.11 -11.72 25.57
CA TYR A 429 11.09 -12.74 25.93
C TYR A 429 10.67 -14.11 25.43
N THR A 430 11.56 -14.79 24.71
CA THR A 430 11.24 -16.07 24.08
C THR A 430 11.85 -17.23 24.85
N ARG A 431 11.02 -18.19 25.28
CA ARG A 431 11.46 -19.43 25.94
C ARG A 431 11.54 -20.57 24.92
N GLY A 432 12.47 -21.50 25.10
CA GLY A 432 12.67 -22.62 24.16
C GLY A 432 13.14 -22.19 22.76
N ASN A 433 13.84 -21.05 22.65
CA ASN A 433 14.27 -20.44 21.39
C ASN A 433 15.76 -20.05 21.45
N TYR A 434 16.43 -19.92 20.30
CA TYR A 434 17.88 -19.59 20.25
C TYR A 434 18.17 -18.11 20.56
N LYS A 435 17.17 -17.24 20.44
CA LYS A 435 17.23 -15.80 20.74
C LYS A 435 16.56 -15.55 22.09
N SER A 436 16.96 -14.50 22.82
CA SER A 436 16.37 -14.17 24.13
C SER A 436 15.03 -13.47 24.03
N HIS A 437 14.84 -12.61 23.03
CA HIS A 437 13.60 -11.86 22.78
C HIS A 437 13.47 -11.37 21.33
N ILE A 438 12.29 -10.89 20.97
CA ILE A 438 12.06 -9.94 19.87
C ILE A 438 11.49 -8.64 20.45
N ARG A 439 11.33 -7.57 19.67
CA ARG A 439 10.55 -6.39 20.12
C ARG A 439 9.20 -6.33 19.43
N GLY A 440 8.12 -6.36 20.22
CA GLY A 440 6.77 -6.10 19.73
C GLY A 440 6.50 -4.60 19.65
N VAL A 441 6.04 -4.11 18.50
CA VAL A 441 5.82 -2.67 18.26
C VAL A 441 4.38 -2.29 18.59
N ARG A 442 4.19 -1.22 19.38
CA ARG A 442 2.88 -0.62 19.65
C ARG A 442 2.48 0.32 18.53
N TRP A 443 1.20 0.35 18.17
CA TRP A 443 0.65 1.24 17.16
C TRP A 443 0.87 2.72 17.48
N HIS A 444 1.17 3.52 16.45
CA HIS A 444 1.11 4.98 16.48
C HIS A 444 0.63 5.53 15.13
N PRO A 445 -0.27 6.53 15.09
CA PRO A 445 -0.83 7.06 13.85
C PRO A 445 0.17 7.77 12.93
N GLU A 446 1.34 8.18 13.45
CA GLU A 446 2.39 8.82 12.64
C GLU A 446 3.24 7.83 11.82
N TYR A 447 3.14 6.53 12.09
CA TYR A 447 3.96 5.53 11.40
C TYR A 447 3.66 5.49 9.89
N LYS A 448 4.72 5.61 9.09
CA LYS A 448 4.67 5.43 7.64
C LYS A 448 5.17 4.04 7.28
N PHE A 449 4.31 3.24 6.66
CA PHE A 449 4.67 1.92 6.14
C PHE A 449 4.88 1.94 4.64
N TYR A 450 5.85 1.14 4.21
CA TYR A 450 6.26 0.97 2.84
C TYR A 450 6.24 -0.51 2.47
N TYR A 451 5.91 -0.82 1.23
CA TYR A 451 5.98 -2.16 0.66
C TYR A 451 6.37 -2.04 -0.83
N ALA A 452 6.66 -3.15 -1.51
CA ALA A 452 6.76 -3.13 -2.97
C ALA A 452 5.62 -3.95 -3.57
N SER A 453 4.85 -3.34 -4.47
CA SER A 453 3.71 -4.04 -5.10
C SER A 453 4.16 -5.19 -6.00
N ALA A 454 3.33 -6.24 -6.06
CA ALA A 454 3.43 -7.33 -7.03
C ALA A 454 4.81 -8.01 -7.17
N MET A 455 5.65 -7.99 -6.11
CA MET A 455 7.04 -8.49 -6.15
C MET A 455 7.12 -9.90 -6.75
N GLY A 456 8.00 -10.07 -7.74
CA GLY A 456 8.21 -11.31 -8.46
C GLY A 456 9.46 -12.06 -8.02
N LYS A 457 9.64 -13.30 -8.53
CA LYS A 457 10.94 -13.98 -8.45
C LYS A 457 11.97 -13.13 -9.21
N GLY A 458 13.11 -12.85 -8.58
CA GLY A 458 14.14 -11.96 -9.13
C GLY A 458 14.23 -10.58 -8.46
N GLU A 459 13.49 -10.36 -7.37
CA GLU A 459 13.52 -9.12 -6.59
C GLU A 459 13.72 -9.41 -5.10
N ALA A 460 14.36 -8.48 -4.38
CA ALA A 460 14.48 -8.52 -2.92
C ALA A 460 14.12 -7.17 -2.29
N LEU A 461 13.44 -7.22 -1.15
CA LEU A 461 13.25 -6.09 -0.25
C LEU A 461 14.22 -6.27 0.91
N LEU A 462 15.23 -5.41 0.97
CA LEU A 462 16.23 -5.40 2.02
C LEU A 462 15.84 -4.40 3.11
N PHE A 463 16.19 -4.69 4.36
CA PHE A 463 16.03 -3.75 5.45
C PHE A 463 17.04 -3.97 6.58
N VAL A 464 17.43 -2.87 7.22
CA VAL A 464 18.33 -2.83 8.38
C VAL A 464 17.57 -3.26 9.62
N ASP A 465 17.85 -4.46 10.11
CA ASP A 465 17.28 -4.98 11.36
C ASP A 465 18.02 -4.43 12.59
N TYR A 466 19.34 -4.29 12.49
CA TYR A 466 20.17 -3.61 13.49
C TYR A 466 21.34 -2.89 12.83
N ASP A 467 21.76 -1.76 13.38
CA ASP A 467 22.98 -1.04 12.97
C ASP A 467 23.61 -0.39 14.22
N SER A 468 24.87 -0.70 14.47
CA SER A 468 25.62 -0.31 15.66
C SER A 468 25.94 1.18 15.75
N GLU A 469 25.87 1.93 14.64
CA GLU A 469 26.05 3.40 14.62
C GLU A 469 24.71 4.15 14.58
N ARG A 470 23.66 3.57 13.98
CA ARG A 470 22.35 4.24 13.94
C ARG A 470 21.69 4.33 15.31
N ARG A 471 20.96 5.42 15.52
CA ARG A 471 20.27 5.75 16.79
C ARG A 471 18.77 5.97 16.59
N TRP A 472 18.14 5.12 15.78
CA TRP A 472 16.68 5.13 15.62
C TRP A 472 15.98 4.76 16.92
N ARG A 473 14.87 5.43 17.27
CA ARG A 473 14.16 5.22 18.55
C ARG A 473 13.58 3.80 18.70
N LEU A 474 13.31 3.13 17.58
CA LEU A 474 12.91 1.71 17.53
C LEU A 474 14.10 0.73 17.54
N GLY A 475 15.32 1.18 17.21
CA GLY A 475 16.53 0.35 17.14
C GLY A 475 16.77 -0.36 15.80
N GLY A 476 15.74 -0.50 14.96
CA GLY A 476 15.79 -1.16 13.66
C GLY A 476 14.54 -0.88 12.84
N VAL A 477 14.49 -1.38 11.60
CA VAL A 477 13.31 -1.30 10.72
C VAL A 477 12.28 -2.34 11.17
N ALA A 478 11.21 -1.86 11.78
CA ALA A 478 10.08 -2.72 12.15
C ALA A 478 9.34 -3.20 10.90
N HIS A 479 8.90 -4.46 10.90
CA HIS A 479 8.34 -5.09 9.72
C HIS A 479 7.33 -6.20 10.05
N GLY A 480 6.53 -6.60 9.06
CA GLY A 480 5.59 -7.71 9.17
C GLY A 480 4.79 -7.96 7.90
N ALA A 481 4.11 -9.10 7.82
CA ALA A 481 3.28 -9.50 6.68
C ALA A 481 1.88 -8.89 6.80
N VAL A 482 1.59 -7.84 6.05
CA VAL A 482 0.35 -7.08 6.21
C VAL A 482 -0.77 -7.67 5.37
N GLN A 483 -1.96 -7.78 5.95
CA GLN A 483 -3.10 -8.34 5.24
C GLN A 483 -3.71 -7.28 4.34
N GLU A 484 -3.39 -7.37 3.05
CA GLU A 484 -4.29 -6.86 2.03
C GLU A 484 -5.64 -7.57 2.19
N VAL A 485 -6.69 -6.79 2.49
CA VAL A 485 -8.12 -7.17 2.54
C VAL A 485 -8.42 -8.30 1.55
N LYS A 486 -9.08 -9.36 2.00
CA LYS A 486 -9.48 -10.45 1.10
C LYS A 486 -10.50 -9.89 0.10
N THR A 487 -10.73 -10.62 -0.97
CA THR A 487 -12.02 -10.56 -1.64
C THR A 487 -12.66 -11.92 -1.42
N GLU A 488 -13.92 -11.96 -0.97
CA GLU A 488 -14.67 -13.22 -0.78
C GLU A 488 -14.96 -13.97 -2.10
N SER A 489 -14.42 -13.48 -3.22
CA SER A 489 -14.23 -14.24 -4.45
C SER A 489 -13.64 -15.62 -4.14
N LYS A 490 -14.38 -16.68 -4.48
CA LYS A 490 -13.98 -18.10 -4.46
C LYS A 490 -12.87 -18.44 -5.50
N VAL A 491 -12.00 -17.47 -5.78
CA VAL A 491 -10.89 -17.57 -6.73
C VAL A 491 -9.63 -17.84 -5.91
N ASP A 492 -9.04 -19.01 -6.14
CA ASP A 492 -7.87 -19.52 -5.47
C ASP A 492 -6.66 -18.58 -5.69
N VAL A 493 -6.32 -17.78 -4.67
CA VAL A 493 -5.17 -16.86 -4.73
C VAL A 493 -3.91 -17.66 -4.42
N PRO A 494 -2.87 -17.62 -5.27
CA PRO A 494 -1.61 -18.26 -4.95
C PRO A 494 -1.10 -17.84 -3.57
N LEU A 495 -0.88 -18.83 -2.71
CA LEU A 495 -0.45 -18.63 -1.33
C LEU A 495 0.98 -18.05 -1.30
N ARG A 496 1.26 -17.10 -0.39
CA ARG A 496 2.57 -16.45 -0.34
C ARG A 496 3.66 -17.44 0.05
N ARG A 497 4.76 -17.43 -0.72
CA ARG A 497 5.98 -18.23 -0.49
C ARG A 497 7.20 -17.33 -0.60
N SER A 498 8.02 -17.27 0.44
CA SER A 498 9.13 -16.30 0.55
C SER A 498 10.28 -16.84 1.39
N LEU A 499 11.49 -16.39 1.09
CA LEU A 499 12.68 -16.57 1.90
C LEU A 499 13.08 -15.24 2.55
N GLU A 500 13.73 -15.34 3.70
CA GLU A 500 14.31 -14.21 4.43
C GLU A 500 15.65 -14.66 5.00
N VAL A 501 16.74 -14.02 4.59
CA VAL A 501 18.11 -14.31 5.05
C VAL A 501 18.61 -13.15 5.90
N ARG A 502 19.21 -13.44 7.05
CA ARG A 502 19.90 -12.46 7.89
C ARG A 502 21.39 -12.49 7.59
N CYS A 503 21.94 -11.32 7.28
CA CYS A 503 23.35 -11.11 6.99
C CYS A 503 23.96 -10.23 8.08
N LEU A 504 25.05 -10.69 8.70
CA LEU A 504 25.94 -9.84 9.49
C LEU A 504 26.82 -9.05 8.52
N VAL A 505 26.96 -7.75 8.74
CA VAL A 505 27.60 -6.81 7.81
C VAL A 505 28.68 -6.02 8.55
N LEU A 506 29.90 -6.02 8.03
CA LEU A 506 31.09 -5.45 8.66
C LEU A 506 31.70 -4.41 7.71
N TYR A 507 31.77 -3.15 8.15
CA TYR A 507 32.06 -2.00 7.26
C TYR A 507 33.55 -1.58 7.21
N ASP A 508 34.32 -1.99 8.22
CA ASP A 508 35.77 -1.75 8.45
C ASP A 508 36.19 -0.31 8.86
#